data_AF-A0A3D2UYR9-F1
#
_entry.id   AF-A0A3D2UYR9-F1
#
_cell.length_a   1.000
_cell.length_b   1.000
_cell.length_c   1.000
_cell.angle_alpha   90.00
_cell.angle_beta   90.00
_cell.angle_gamma   90.00
#
_symmetry.space_group_name_H-M   'P 1'
#
loop_
_entity.id
_entity.type
_entity.pdbx_description
1 polymer ?
#
loop_
_entity_poly.entity_id
_entity_poly.type
_entity_poly.pdbx_seq_one_letter_code
_entity_poly.pdbx_strand_id
1 'polypeptide(L)'
;MTNRISLNRLAETLIQESRTPFNTEDFAKHLESRWQKEVSGSARKRLEKVLHNHSSLIGIPESDFIPFRAVVDKISHVSLSVQLGAWELKQGILIPGHRLIPFMPVNLKESELTFLDPDGNKIPKLKQSYYIQDIVPFYQYCARFPEEIKFNEWIPGKSCMTVTVWNMRSLYKSFSSRPGDALLIDLVDYEKGIYQIRPYSSRQYRLDRLRMRALYIALATQMDPLCEDEKFCSAGLEKQLLRILFSMNLKVFREVEVFSVTDFLESLKEWTVVGCEAGGVQMVPVWQMESGPFVRADANRVVKGELGSLNKIFQD
;
A
#
# COMPACT_ATOMS: atom_id res chain seq x y z
N MET A 1 15.06 18.81 34.97
CA MET A 1 15.78 18.07 33.91
C MET A 1 15.10 18.36 32.58
N THR A 2 15.67 19.23 31.74
CA THR A 2 15.14 19.52 30.41
C THR A 2 15.45 18.36 29.47
N ASN A 3 14.43 17.59 29.08
CA ASN A 3 14.55 16.57 28.03
C ASN A 3 15.03 17.27 26.74
N ARG A 4 16.33 17.16 26.43
CA ARG A 4 16.87 17.61 25.14
C ARG A 4 16.35 16.68 24.05
N ILE A 5 15.23 17.04 23.45
CA ILE A 5 14.73 16.38 22.24
C ILE A 5 15.79 16.58 21.15
N SER A 6 16.20 15.49 20.50
CA SER A 6 17.15 15.56 19.38
C SER A 6 16.48 16.15 18.14
N LEU A 7 17.27 16.78 17.27
CA LEU A 7 16.80 17.33 16.00
C LEU A 7 15.99 16.31 15.19
N ASN A 8 16.49 15.08 15.11
CA ASN A 8 15.86 14.01 14.35
C ASN A 8 14.49 13.64 14.92
N ARG A 9 14.36 13.57 16.25
CA ARG A 9 13.08 13.25 16.89
C ARG A 9 12.06 14.38 16.69
N LEU A 10 12.52 15.62 16.71
CA LEU A 10 11.66 16.77 16.43
C LEU A 10 11.22 16.81 14.96
N ALA A 11 12.14 16.56 14.03
CA ALA A 11 11.83 16.46 12.61
C ALA A 11 10.84 15.33 12.32
N GLU A 12 11.03 14.14 12.91
CA GLU A 12 10.08 13.03 12.81
C GLU A 12 8.69 13.45 13.30
N THR A 13 8.62 14.07 14.48
CA THR A 13 7.35 14.55 15.05
C THR A 13 6.66 15.54 14.11
N LEU A 14 7.41 16.50 13.55
CA LEU A 14 6.87 17.46 12.59
C LEU A 14 6.37 16.79 11.31
N ILE A 15 7.07 15.79 10.78
CA ILE A 15 6.64 15.05 9.59
C ILE A 15 5.29 14.34 9.85
N GLN A 16 5.14 13.69 11.01
CA GLN A 16 3.89 12.99 11.37
C GLN A 16 2.72 13.96 11.64
N GLU A 17 3.01 15.18 12.10
CA GLU A 17 2.01 16.23 12.30
C GLU A 17 1.60 16.94 11.00
N SER A 18 2.45 16.91 9.97
CA SER A 18 2.20 17.63 8.72
C SER A 18 0.98 17.08 7.97
N ARG A 19 0.05 17.99 7.63
CA ARG A 19 -1.19 17.69 6.90
C ARG A 19 -1.31 18.43 5.56
N THR A 20 -0.36 19.29 5.24
CA THR A 20 -0.33 20.07 4.01
C THR A 20 1.04 19.91 3.34
N PRO A 21 1.11 20.05 2.01
CA PRO A 21 2.39 20.13 1.32
C PRO A 21 3.27 21.24 1.89
N PHE A 22 4.58 21.03 1.86
CA PHE A 22 5.58 21.99 2.34
C PHE A 22 6.87 21.85 1.53
N ASN A 23 7.65 22.94 1.48
CA ASN A 23 9.02 22.90 0.96
C ASN A 23 10.05 22.75 2.10
N THR A 24 11.28 22.41 1.76
CA THR A 24 12.39 22.28 2.73
C THR A 24 12.59 23.53 3.59
N GLU A 25 12.47 24.73 3.02
CA GLU A 25 12.74 26.00 3.71
C GLU A 25 11.71 26.27 4.81
N ASP A 26 10.43 26.11 4.50
CA ASP A 26 9.33 26.29 5.44
C ASP A 26 9.37 25.22 6.54
N PHE A 27 9.71 23.98 6.17
CA PHE A 27 9.91 22.92 7.15
C PHE A 27 11.08 23.25 8.10
N ALA A 28 12.20 23.74 7.57
CA ALA A 28 13.37 24.13 8.38
C ALA A 28 13.03 25.27 9.34
N LYS A 29 12.31 26.30 8.89
CA LYS A 29 11.84 27.41 9.76
C LYS A 29 10.95 26.91 10.90
N HIS A 30 10.03 25.99 10.61
CA HIS A 30 9.16 25.42 11.64
C HIS A 30 9.96 24.56 12.64
N LEU A 31 10.95 23.83 12.15
CA LEU A 31 11.87 23.04 12.97
C LEU A 31 12.72 23.93 13.89
N GLU A 32 13.28 25.03 13.38
CA GLU A 32 14.05 26.02 14.15
C GLU A 32 13.20 26.69 15.23
N SER A 33 11.97 27.07 14.88
CA SER A 33 11.00 27.65 15.82
C SER A 33 10.69 26.69 16.98
N ARG A 34 10.50 25.40 16.72
CA ARG A 34 10.28 24.42 17.81
C ARG A 34 11.55 24.06 18.56
N TRP A 35 12.70 24.03 17.88
CA TRP A 35 13.98 23.67 18.50
C TRP A 35 14.60 24.82 19.29
N GLN A 36 14.19 26.06 19.01
CA GLN A 36 14.76 27.30 19.56
C GLN A 36 16.26 27.45 19.24
N LYS A 37 16.68 26.97 18.06
CA LYS A 37 18.06 26.97 17.56
C LYS A 37 18.05 26.99 16.04
N GLU A 38 18.99 27.74 15.46
CA GLU A 38 19.26 27.70 14.02
C GLU A 38 19.81 26.33 13.59
N VAL A 39 19.36 25.86 12.44
CA VAL A 39 19.85 24.64 11.82
C VAL A 39 21.09 24.99 11.00
N SER A 40 22.24 24.48 11.43
CA SER A 40 23.51 24.70 10.70
C SER A 40 23.42 24.18 9.26
N GLY A 41 24.22 24.76 8.34
CA GLY A 41 24.21 24.36 6.93
C GLY A 41 24.49 22.86 6.70
N SER A 42 25.29 22.22 7.56
CA SER A 42 25.52 20.76 7.49
C SER A 42 24.34 19.95 8.00
N ALA A 43 23.63 20.43 9.02
CA ALA A 43 22.39 19.83 9.49
C ALA A 43 21.25 19.98 8.48
N ARG A 44 21.20 21.09 7.75
CA ARG A 44 20.23 21.34 6.67
C ARG A 44 20.37 20.35 5.51
N LYS A 45 21.59 20.11 5.02
CA LYS A 45 21.84 19.07 3.99
C LYS A 45 21.43 17.67 4.45
N ARG A 46 21.63 17.35 5.74
CA ARG A 46 21.18 16.07 6.33
C ARG A 46 19.65 16.00 6.39
N LEU A 47 18.99 17.10 6.78
CA LEU A 47 17.54 17.19 6.83
C LEU A 47 16.93 17.00 5.45
N GLU A 48 17.45 17.66 4.41
CA GLU A 48 17.03 17.47 3.02
C GLU A 48 17.08 16.00 2.61
N LYS A 49 18.19 15.31 2.93
CA LYS A 49 18.32 13.87 2.66
C LYS A 49 17.31 13.04 3.43
N VAL A 50 17.00 13.38 4.68
CA VAL A 50 15.98 12.70 5.49
C VAL A 50 14.60 12.87 4.86
N LEU A 51 14.21 14.10 4.49
CA LEU A 51 12.92 14.39 3.90
C LEU A 51 12.71 13.64 2.57
N HIS A 52 13.72 13.63 1.70
CA HIS A 52 13.68 12.92 0.41
C HIS A 52 13.50 11.40 0.55
N ASN A 53 14.08 10.81 1.59
CA ASN A 53 14.05 9.37 1.80
C ASN A 53 12.98 8.94 2.82
N HIS A 54 12.20 9.88 3.36
CA HIS A 54 11.23 9.58 4.40
C HIS A 54 10.09 8.72 3.85
N SER A 55 9.70 7.68 4.58
CA SER A 55 8.70 6.72 4.13
C SER A 55 7.29 7.34 4.07
N SER A 56 6.96 8.27 4.97
CA SER A 56 5.67 8.99 5.02
C SER A 56 5.58 10.26 4.15
N LEU A 57 6.59 10.54 3.33
CA LEU A 57 6.62 11.71 2.45
C LEU A 57 6.76 11.29 0.98
N ILE A 58 6.08 12.03 0.12
CA ILE A 58 6.21 11.95 -1.34
C ILE A 58 7.01 13.17 -1.77
N GLY A 59 8.21 12.96 -2.30
CA GLY A 59 8.99 14.04 -2.89
C GLY A 59 8.40 14.44 -4.22
N ILE A 60 8.32 15.74 -4.48
CA ILE A 60 7.83 16.30 -5.75
C ILE A 60 8.92 17.25 -6.30
N PRO A 61 8.75 17.84 -7.50
CA PRO A 61 9.73 18.79 -8.03
C PRO A 61 10.04 19.94 -7.06
N GLU A 62 11.18 20.61 -7.23
CA GLU A 62 11.55 21.85 -6.52
C GLU A 62 11.77 21.75 -4.99
N SER A 63 12.04 20.55 -4.46
CA SER A 63 12.24 20.30 -3.01
C SER A 63 10.97 20.43 -2.17
N ASP A 64 9.83 20.22 -2.79
CA ASP A 64 8.54 20.12 -2.13
C ASP A 64 8.25 18.67 -1.70
N PHE A 65 7.41 18.54 -0.68
CA PHE A 65 6.99 17.28 -0.12
C PHE A 65 5.49 17.27 0.14
N ILE A 66 4.87 16.13 -0.14
CA ILE A 66 3.48 15.85 0.23
C ILE A 66 3.49 14.82 1.37
N PRO A 67 2.97 15.17 2.56
CA PRO A 67 2.72 14.18 3.60
C PRO A 67 1.67 13.17 3.17
N PHE A 68 1.87 11.88 3.47
CA PHE A 68 0.86 10.85 3.22
C PHE A 68 -0.49 11.24 3.82
N ARG A 69 -0.46 11.82 5.02
CA ARG A 69 -1.64 12.30 5.74
C ARG A 69 -2.44 13.35 4.96
N ALA A 70 -1.79 14.22 4.19
CA ALA A 70 -2.48 15.20 3.35
C ALA A 70 -3.35 14.50 2.29
N VAL A 71 -2.86 13.38 1.74
CA VAL A 71 -3.61 12.58 0.76
C VAL A 71 -4.70 11.78 1.45
N VAL A 72 -4.38 11.12 2.58
CA VAL A 72 -5.34 10.31 3.33
C VAL A 72 -6.51 11.14 3.82
N ASP A 73 -6.26 12.33 4.40
CA ASP A 73 -7.32 13.23 4.87
C ASP A 73 -8.26 13.60 3.71
N LYS A 74 -7.72 13.83 2.51
CA LYS A 74 -8.45 14.18 1.28
C LYS A 74 -9.41 13.08 0.79
N ILE A 75 -9.05 11.81 0.98
CA ILE A 75 -9.83 10.66 0.50
C ILE A 75 -10.40 9.80 1.63
N SER A 76 -10.34 10.27 2.87
CA SER A 76 -10.73 9.51 4.08
C SER A 76 -12.18 9.04 4.09
N HIS A 77 -13.06 9.72 3.35
CA HIS A 77 -14.47 9.34 3.18
C HIS A 77 -14.71 8.23 2.16
N VAL A 78 -13.71 7.86 1.36
CA VAL A 78 -13.79 6.79 0.36
C VAL A 78 -13.56 5.46 1.05
N SER A 79 -14.48 4.51 0.88
CA SER A 79 -14.34 3.14 1.37
C SER A 79 -13.42 2.31 0.46
N LEU A 80 -12.59 1.45 1.06
CA LEU A 80 -11.87 0.43 0.30
C LEU A 80 -12.77 -0.79 0.08
N SER A 81 -12.93 -1.21 -1.18
CA SER A 81 -13.63 -2.45 -1.52
C SER A 81 -12.67 -3.63 -1.58
N VAL A 82 -12.97 -4.65 -0.79
CA VAL A 82 -12.20 -5.89 -0.68
C VAL A 82 -13.07 -7.06 -1.12
N GLN A 83 -12.79 -7.60 -2.31
CA GLN A 83 -13.52 -8.77 -2.82
C GLN A 83 -13.24 -10.01 -1.98
N LEU A 84 -14.30 -10.77 -1.70
CA LEU A 84 -14.23 -11.99 -0.89
C LEU A 84 -13.98 -13.21 -1.78
N GLY A 85 -12.79 -13.79 -1.62
CA GLY A 85 -12.43 -15.06 -2.25
C GLY A 85 -13.11 -16.26 -1.58
N ALA A 86 -13.34 -17.32 -2.36
CA ALA A 86 -13.91 -18.57 -1.83
C ALA A 86 -13.06 -19.17 -0.69
N TRP A 87 -11.74 -18.99 -0.76
CA TRP A 87 -10.81 -19.47 0.27
C TRP A 87 -10.97 -18.71 1.60
N GLU A 88 -10.95 -17.37 1.60
CA GLU A 88 -11.14 -16.56 2.82
C GLU A 88 -12.50 -16.84 3.48
N LEU A 89 -13.56 -16.95 2.67
CA LEU A 89 -14.89 -17.31 3.14
C LEU A 89 -14.92 -18.69 3.81
N LYS A 90 -14.27 -19.68 3.19
CA LYS A 90 -14.18 -21.05 3.74
C LYS A 90 -13.43 -21.06 5.08
N GLN A 91 -12.34 -20.29 5.20
CA GLN A 91 -11.59 -20.19 6.44
C GLN A 91 -12.34 -19.37 7.50
N GLY A 92 -13.18 -18.43 7.07
CA GLY A 92 -13.90 -17.50 7.96
C GLY A 92 -12.99 -16.41 8.49
N ILE A 93 -12.06 -15.93 7.65
CA ILE A 93 -11.05 -14.93 8.04
C ILE A 93 -11.00 -13.77 7.04
N LEU A 94 -10.34 -12.69 7.43
CA LEU A 94 -9.90 -11.59 6.56
C LEU A 94 -8.38 -11.44 6.64
N ILE A 95 -7.74 -11.29 5.47
CA ILE A 95 -6.30 -11.00 5.33
C ILE A 95 -6.10 -9.68 4.58
N PRO A 96 -6.05 -8.53 5.25
CA PRO A 96 -6.04 -7.22 4.59
C PRO A 96 -4.96 -7.07 3.50
N GLY A 97 -3.69 -7.30 3.85
CA GLY A 97 -2.55 -7.22 2.93
C GLY A 97 -2.52 -5.93 2.11
N HIS A 98 -2.18 -6.03 0.82
CA HIS A 98 -2.10 -4.87 -0.06
C HIS A 98 -3.45 -4.17 -0.28
N ARG A 99 -4.57 -4.82 0.07
CA ARG A 99 -5.92 -4.31 -0.18
C ARG A 99 -6.28 -3.13 0.73
N LEU A 100 -5.44 -2.82 1.73
CA LEU A 100 -5.53 -1.60 2.54
C LEU A 100 -4.80 -0.40 1.96
N ILE A 101 -3.99 -0.57 0.90
CA ILE A 101 -3.33 0.58 0.27
C ILE A 101 -4.43 1.49 -0.33
N PRO A 102 -4.41 2.81 -0.08
CA PRO A 102 -3.34 3.59 0.55
C PRO A 102 -3.52 3.91 2.05
N PHE A 103 -4.54 3.36 2.70
CA PHE A 103 -4.86 3.62 4.10
C PHE A 103 -4.04 2.83 5.12
N MET A 104 -3.01 2.11 4.69
CA MET A 104 -2.06 1.48 5.60
C MET A 104 -1.11 2.53 6.20
N PRO A 105 -1.08 2.73 7.53
CA PRO A 105 -0.15 3.67 8.16
C PRO A 105 1.27 3.12 8.10
N VAL A 106 2.20 3.95 7.63
CA VAL A 106 3.60 3.56 7.37
C VAL A 106 4.34 3.04 8.61
N ASN A 107 3.93 3.54 9.79
CA ASN A 107 4.55 3.27 11.08
C ASN A 107 3.92 2.10 11.84
N LEU A 108 2.82 1.52 11.33
CA LEU A 108 2.16 0.38 11.94
C LEU A 108 2.47 -0.90 11.18
N LYS A 109 2.57 -2.00 11.90
CA LYS A 109 2.50 -3.35 11.33
C LYS A 109 1.04 -3.74 11.15
N GLU A 110 0.79 -4.65 10.23
CA GLU A 110 -0.56 -5.20 10.02
C GLU A 110 -1.12 -5.83 11.30
N SER A 111 -0.28 -6.48 12.12
CA SER A 111 -0.68 -7.04 13.41
C SER A 111 -1.15 -6.01 14.44
N GLU A 112 -0.86 -4.72 14.25
CA GLU A 112 -1.27 -3.62 15.12
C GLU A 112 -2.64 -3.04 14.76
N LEU A 113 -3.11 -3.24 13.52
CA LEU A 113 -4.37 -2.67 13.01
C LEU A 113 -5.61 -3.14 13.78
N THR A 114 -6.65 -2.34 13.86
CA THR A 114 -7.91 -2.72 14.50
C THR A 114 -9.04 -2.64 13.50
N PHE A 115 -9.80 -3.73 13.35
CA PHE A 115 -11.03 -3.74 12.58
C PHE A 115 -12.23 -3.80 13.51
N LEU A 116 -13.22 -2.97 13.21
CA LEU A 116 -14.50 -2.90 13.90
C LEU A 116 -15.59 -3.51 13.02
N ASP A 117 -16.53 -4.19 13.65
CA ASP A 117 -17.77 -4.58 13.00
C ASP A 117 -18.72 -3.37 12.80
N PRO A 118 -19.87 -3.53 12.12
CA PRO A 118 -20.82 -2.44 11.94
C PRO A 118 -21.35 -1.83 13.24
N ASP A 119 -21.36 -2.58 14.34
CA ASP A 119 -21.81 -2.15 15.66
C ASP A 119 -20.68 -1.48 16.47
N GLY A 120 -19.47 -1.40 15.91
CA GLY A 120 -18.30 -0.79 16.53
C GLY A 120 -17.50 -1.72 17.45
N ASN A 121 -17.81 -3.01 17.50
CA ASN A 121 -17.07 -3.97 18.29
C ASN A 121 -15.78 -4.41 17.57
N LYS A 122 -14.72 -4.63 18.34
CA LYS A 122 -13.44 -5.12 17.80
C LYS A 122 -13.59 -6.55 17.29
N ILE A 123 -13.18 -6.76 16.06
CA ILE A 123 -13.10 -8.09 15.45
C ILE A 123 -11.87 -8.82 16.01
N PRO A 124 -11.99 -10.05 16.53
CA PRO A 124 -10.87 -10.77 17.12
C PRO A 124 -9.75 -11.05 16.10
N LYS A 125 -8.50 -10.83 16.53
CA LYS A 125 -7.29 -11.20 15.77
C LYS A 125 -6.89 -12.64 16.07
N LEU A 126 -6.35 -13.32 15.08
CA LEU A 126 -5.78 -14.65 15.18
C LEU A 126 -4.37 -14.64 14.56
N LYS A 127 -3.40 -15.31 15.18
CA LYS A 127 -2.11 -15.59 14.56
C LYS A 127 -2.15 -17.02 14.02
N GLN A 128 -2.13 -17.18 12.70
CA GLN A 128 -2.34 -18.47 12.04
C GLN A 128 -1.29 -18.70 10.93
N SER A 129 -0.91 -19.96 10.73
CA SER A 129 0.03 -20.36 9.68
C SER A 129 -0.72 -21.02 8.52
N TYR A 130 -0.38 -20.62 7.30
CA TYR A 130 -0.95 -21.17 6.07
C TYR A 130 0.14 -21.44 5.05
N TYR A 131 -0.16 -22.22 4.01
CA TYR A 131 0.77 -22.41 2.92
C TYR A 131 1.04 -21.09 2.21
N ILE A 132 2.30 -20.88 1.82
CA ILE A 132 2.74 -19.64 1.16
C ILE A 132 1.87 -19.35 -0.08
N GLN A 133 1.60 -20.36 -0.91
CA GLN A 133 0.78 -20.22 -2.12
C GLN A 133 -0.64 -19.69 -1.87
N ASP A 134 -1.21 -19.98 -0.69
CA ASP A 134 -2.58 -19.55 -0.34
C ASP A 134 -2.61 -18.10 0.14
N ILE A 135 -1.47 -17.54 0.55
CA ILE A 135 -1.38 -16.23 1.19
C ILE A 135 -0.68 -15.19 0.34
N VAL A 136 0.32 -15.58 -0.46
CA VAL A 136 1.08 -14.68 -1.33
C VAL A 136 0.19 -13.74 -2.16
N PRO A 137 -0.95 -14.18 -2.73
CA PRO A 137 -1.84 -13.28 -3.47
C PRO A 137 -2.28 -12.04 -2.67
N PHE A 138 -2.45 -12.13 -1.35
CA PHE A 138 -2.82 -10.98 -0.52
C PHE A 138 -1.68 -9.99 -0.29
N TYR A 139 -0.43 -10.37 -0.56
CA TYR A 139 0.76 -9.56 -0.31
C TYR A 139 1.56 -9.24 -1.58
N GLN A 140 1.09 -9.66 -2.75
CA GLN A 140 1.83 -9.52 -4.01
C GLN A 140 2.22 -8.08 -4.38
N TYR A 141 1.48 -7.10 -3.85
CA TYR A 141 1.77 -5.67 -4.05
C TYR A 141 2.31 -4.96 -2.80
N CYS A 142 2.64 -5.71 -1.75
CA CYS A 142 3.23 -5.16 -0.53
C CYS A 142 4.75 -5.06 -0.66
N ALA A 143 5.34 -3.99 -0.12
CA ALA A 143 6.79 -3.92 0.07
C ALA A 143 7.27 -4.75 1.28
N ARG A 144 6.37 -5.07 2.20
CA ARG A 144 6.66 -5.81 3.44
C ARG A 144 5.85 -7.09 3.48
N PHE A 145 6.54 -8.21 3.69
CA PHE A 145 5.91 -9.51 3.92
C PHE A 145 5.71 -9.76 5.43
N PRO A 146 4.79 -10.67 5.79
CA PRO A 146 4.49 -11.04 7.17
C PRO A 146 5.66 -11.56 8.01
N GLU A 147 5.37 -11.73 9.31
CA GLU A 147 6.34 -11.83 10.41
C GLU A 147 7.25 -13.06 10.37
N GLU A 148 6.75 -14.24 9.96
CA GLU A 148 7.50 -15.50 10.06
C GLU A 148 7.23 -16.42 8.86
N ILE A 149 8.31 -16.88 8.22
CA ILE A 149 8.27 -17.89 7.15
C ILE A 149 8.95 -19.17 7.66
N LYS A 150 8.26 -20.29 7.55
CA LYS A 150 8.77 -21.63 7.83
C LYS A 150 9.00 -22.36 6.51
N PHE A 151 10.25 -22.42 6.10
CA PHE A 151 10.66 -23.14 4.88
C PHE A 151 10.69 -24.64 5.12
N ASN A 152 10.11 -25.39 4.19
CA ASN A 152 10.29 -26.83 4.12
C ASN A 152 11.28 -27.15 3.00
N GLU A 153 12.53 -27.47 3.38
CA GLU A 153 13.63 -27.70 2.44
C GLU A 153 13.41 -28.94 1.56
N TRP A 154 12.60 -29.91 2.01
CA TRP A 154 12.35 -31.16 1.31
C TRP A 154 11.18 -31.07 0.34
N ILE A 155 10.16 -30.27 0.68
CA ILE A 155 8.96 -30.07 -0.14
C ILE A 155 8.62 -28.57 -0.10
N PRO A 156 9.20 -27.76 -1.01
CA PRO A 156 9.01 -26.30 -1.01
C PRO A 156 7.55 -25.85 -0.97
N GLY A 157 6.65 -26.56 -1.66
CA GLY A 157 5.20 -26.29 -1.67
C GLY A 157 4.48 -26.50 -0.33
N LYS A 158 5.16 -27.09 0.67
CA LYS A 158 4.66 -27.22 2.06
C LYS A 158 5.25 -26.16 3.00
N SER A 159 5.97 -25.19 2.47
CA SER A 159 6.43 -24.04 3.25
C SER A 159 5.23 -23.19 3.68
N CYS A 160 5.27 -22.70 4.90
CA CYS A 160 4.17 -21.96 5.50
C CYS A 160 4.60 -20.56 5.92
N MET A 161 3.65 -19.64 5.93
CA MET A 161 3.82 -18.29 6.46
C MET A 161 2.84 -18.08 7.60
N THR A 162 3.32 -17.55 8.72
CA THR A 162 2.49 -17.14 9.85
C THR A 162 2.10 -15.68 9.69
N VAL A 163 0.80 -15.42 9.71
CA VAL A 163 0.22 -14.09 9.51
C VAL A 163 -0.81 -13.77 10.60
N THR A 164 -1.05 -12.48 10.82
CA THR A 164 -2.19 -12.02 11.63
C THR A 164 -3.40 -11.89 10.72
N VAL A 165 -4.52 -12.48 11.14
CA VAL A 165 -5.80 -12.45 10.42
C VAL A 165 -6.92 -12.04 11.36
N TRP A 166 -8.07 -11.67 10.81
CA TRP A 166 -9.25 -11.32 11.60
C TRP A 166 -10.32 -12.40 11.49
N ASN A 167 -10.90 -12.79 12.62
CA ASN A 167 -11.94 -13.81 12.68
C ASN A 167 -13.28 -13.25 12.21
N MET A 168 -13.66 -13.57 10.98
CA MET A 168 -14.86 -13.06 10.31
C MET A 168 -16.02 -14.06 10.31
N ARG A 169 -15.88 -15.24 10.92
CA ARG A 169 -16.85 -16.34 10.79
C ARG A 169 -18.28 -15.94 11.18
N SER A 170 -18.45 -15.23 12.30
CA SER A 170 -19.75 -14.73 12.74
C SER A 170 -20.29 -13.65 11.79
N LEU A 171 -19.42 -12.73 11.37
CA LEU A 171 -19.78 -11.63 10.47
C LEU A 171 -20.21 -12.12 9.09
N TYR A 172 -19.43 -12.99 8.43
CA TYR A 172 -19.79 -13.57 7.16
C TYR A 172 -21.14 -14.31 7.21
N LYS A 173 -21.42 -14.99 8.33
CA LYS A 173 -22.74 -15.61 8.53
C LYS A 173 -23.84 -14.55 8.68
N SER A 174 -23.63 -13.50 9.48
CA SER A 174 -24.59 -12.43 9.69
C SER A 174 -24.89 -11.63 8.41
N PHE A 175 -23.86 -11.41 7.59
CA PHE A 175 -23.94 -10.71 6.31
C PHE A 175 -24.50 -11.60 5.20
N SER A 176 -24.63 -12.91 5.44
CA SER A 176 -24.95 -13.91 4.41
C SER A 176 -23.97 -13.87 3.23
N SER A 177 -22.68 -13.62 3.50
CA SER A 177 -21.63 -13.42 2.50
C SER A 177 -21.41 -14.65 1.62
N ARG A 178 -21.21 -14.44 0.33
CA ARG A 178 -20.97 -15.47 -0.68
C ARG A 178 -19.78 -15.11 -1.57
N PRO A 179 -19.17 -16.08 -2.28
CA PRO A 179 -18.15 -15.78 -3.27
C PRO A 179 -18.68 -14.76 -4.29
N GLY A 180 -17.88 -13.72 -4.56
CA GLY A 180 -18.24 -12.60 -5.44
C GLY A 180 -18.90 -11.41 -4.72
N ASP A 181 -19.25 -11.55 -3.44
CA ASP A 181 -19.47 -10.38 -2.58
C ASP A 181 -18.12 -9.75 -2.19
N ALA A 182 -18.20 -8.59 -1.55
CA ALA A 182 -17.07 -7.84 -1.06
C ALA A 182 -17.35 -7.31 0.36
N LEU A 183 -16.34 -6.70 0.95
CA LEU A 183 -16.44 -5.85 2.14
C LEU A 183 -16.11 -4.42 1.75
N LEU A 184 -16.78 -3.46 2.36
CA LEU A 184 -16.29 -2.08 2.43
C LEU A 184 -15.49 -1.92 3.73
N ILE A 185 -14.33 -1.30 3.63
CA ILE A 185 -13.45 -0.96 4.74
C ILE A 185 -13.38 0.56 4.79
N ASP A 186 -13.99 1.14 5.82
CA ASP A 186 -13.97 2.57 6.09
C ASP A 186 -12.81 2.92 7.01
N LEU A 187 -12.10 4.00 6.70
CA LEU A 187 -11.05 4.52 7.56
C LEU A 187 -11.67 5.31 8.73
N VAL A 188 -11.42 4.86 9.97
CA VAL A 188 -11.95 5.52 11.18
C VAL A 188 -10.87 6.38 11.84
N ASP A 189 -9.65 5.84 12.01
CA ASP A 189 -8.51 6.56 12.59
C ASP A 189 -7.23 6.07 11.91
N TYR A 190 -6.65 6.90 11.04
CA TYR A 190 -5.41 6.56 10.33
C TYR A 190 -4.22 6.38 11.28
N GLU A 191 -4.07 7.24 12.28
CA GLU A 191 -2.90 7.20 13.17
C GLU A 191 -2.89 5.93 14.01
N LYS A 192 -4.08 5.46 14.40
CA LYS A 192 -4.23 4.23 15.19
C LYS A 192 -4.47 2.98 14.35
N GLY A 193 -4.56 3.12 13.02
CA GLY A 193 -4.88 2.02 12.10
C GLY A 193 -6.23 1.36 12.42
N ILE A 194 -7.26 2.16 12.68
CA ILE A 194 -8.61 1.69 12.99
C ILE A 194 -9.50 1.80 11.76
N TYR A 195 -10.18 0.70 11.43
CA TYR A 195 -11.10 0.60 10.31
C TYR A 195 -12.44 0.01 10.74
N GLN A 196 -13.51 0.33 10.01
CA GLN A 196 -14.81 -0.29 10.17
C GLN A 196 -15.17 -1.11 8.92
N ILE A 197 -15.70 -2.32 9.14
CA ILE A 197 -16.10 -3.22 8.06
C ILE A 197 -17.62 -3.15 7.86
N ARG A 198 -18.05 -3.08 6.60
CA ARG A 198 -19.45 -3.22 6.20
C ARG A 198 -19.61 -4.28 5.09
N PRO A 199 -20.76 -4.98 5.04
CA PRO A 199 -21.05 -5.89 3.94
C PRO A 199 -21.23 -5.12 2.63
N TYR A 200 -20.74 -5.69 1.53
CA TYR A 200 -20.88 -5.13 0.19
C TYR A 200 -21.31 -6.21 -0.78
N SER A 201 -22.60 -6.25 -1.08
CA SER A 201 -23.13 -7.30 -1.95
C SER A 201 -22.64 -7.15 -3.38
N SER A 202 -22.53 -8.27 -4.09
CA SER A 202 -22.27 -8.31 -5.54
C SER A 202 -23.27 -7.47 -6.36
N ARG A 203 -24.49 -7.23 -5.84
CA ARG A 203 -25.47 -6.31 -6.47
C ARG A 203 -25.02 -4.86 -6.34
N GLN A 204 -24.64 -4.42 -5.14
CA GLN A 204 -24.13 -3.06 -4.92
C GLN A 204 -22.85 -2.83 -5.71
N TYR A 205 -21.90 -3.77 -5.64
CA TYR A 205 -20.67 -3.73 -6.44
C TYR A 205 -20.95 -3.51 -7.93
N ARG A 206 -21.92 -4.23 -8.50
CA ARG A 206 -22.32 -4.05 -9.91
C ARG A 206 -22.90 -2.67 -10.23
N LEU A 207 -23.62 -2.06 -9.30
CA LEU A 207 -24.18 -0.71 -9.47
C LEU A 207 -23.08 0.36 -9.46
N ASP A 208 -22.08 0.21 -8.59
CA ASP A 208 -20.99 1.17 -8.46
C ASP A 208 -19.84 0.94 -9.46
N ARG A 209 -19.81 -0.22 -10.13
CA ARG A 209 -18.75 -0.60 -11.08
C ARG A 209 -18.49 0.47 -12.14
N LEU A 210 -19.53 1.12 -12.67
CA LEU A 210 -19.34 2.18 -13.68
C LEU A 210 -18.65 3.43 -13.08
N ARG A 211 -19.02 3.81 -11.86
CA ARG A 211 -18.39 4.93 -11.13
C ARG A 211 -16.94 4.61 -10.79
N MET A 212 -16.67 3.41 -10.28
CA MET A 212 -15.32 2.93 -10.00
C MET A 212 -14.45 2.93 -11.26
N ARG A 213 -14.98 2.42 -12.39
CA ARG A 213 -14.25 2.45 -13.68
C ARG A 213 -13.97 3.88 -14.15
N ALA A 214 -14.92 4.81 -14.01
CA ALA A 214 -14.69 6.20 -14.34
C ALA A 214 -13.57 6.82 -13.49
N LEU A 215 -13.54 6.52 -12.18
CA LEU A 215 -12.44 6.91 -11.30
C LEU A 215 -11.10 6.32 -11.78
N TYR A 216 -11.05 5.03 -12.12
CA TYR A 216 -9.81 4.37 -12.55
C TYR A 216 -9.25 4.94 -13.84
N ILE A 217 -10.11 5.25 -14.81
CA ILE A 217 -9.71 5.95 -16.04
C ILE A 217 -9.13 7.33 -15.68
N ALA A 218 -9.80 8.09 -14.82
CA ALA A 218 -9.33 9.40 -14.43
C ALA A 218 -7.99 9.35 -13.67
N LEU A 219 -7.80 8.36 -12.78
CA LEU A 219 -6.53 8.11 -12.10
C LEU A 219 -5.43 7.76 -13.10
N ALA A 220 -5.70 6.86 -14.05
CA ALA A 220 -4.74 6.48 -15.09
C ALA A 220 -4.32 7.69 -15.94
N THR A 221 -5.26 8.56 -16.32
CA THR A 221 -4.95 9.82 -17.04
C THR A 221 -4.03 10.76 -16.25
N GLN A 222 -4.08 10.74 -14.92
CA GLN A 222 -3.15 11.53 -14.10
C GLN A 222 -1.75 10.92 -14.04
N MET A 223 -1.56 9.65 -14.40
CA MET A 223 -0.26 8.99 -14.38
C MET A 223 0.63 9.46 -15.53
N ASP A 224 0.06 9.77 -16.70
CA ASP A 224 0.80 10.17 -17.89
C ASP A 224 1.72 11.38 -17.65
N PRO A 225 1.25 12.54 -17.13
CA PRO A 225 2.16 13.65 -16.84
C PRO A 225 3.12 13.37 -15.68
N LEU A 226 2.81 12.41 -14.81
CA LEU A 226 3.69 12.03 -13.70
C LEU A 226 4.84 11.13 -14.16
N CYS A 227 4.73 10.46 -15.33
CA CYS A 227 5.77 9.57 -15.82
C CYS A 227 7.07 10.29 -16.24
N GLU A 228 6.99 11.60 -16.46
CA GLU A 228 8.14 12.46 -16.73
C GLU A 228 8.95 12.78 -15.46
N ASP A 229 8.40 12.54 -14.27
CA ASP A 229 9.08 12.74 -12.99
C ASP A 229 9.83 11.46 -12.58
N GLU A 230 11.16 11.49 -12.69
CA GLU A 230 12.03 10.37 -12.29
C GLU A 230 11.79 9.92 -10.84
N LYS A 231 11.45 10.84 -9.93
CA LYS A 231 11.16 10.49 -8.53
C LYS A 231 9.85 9.73 -8.40
N PHE A 232 8.86 10.00 -9.26
CA PHE A 232 7.63 9.24 -9.31
C PHE A 232 7.87 7.83 -9.88
N CYS A 233 8.61 7.72 -10.99
CA CYS A 233 8.89 6.45 -11.66
C CYS A 233 9.77 5.49 -10.83
N SER A 234 10.63 6.03 -9.95
CA SER A 234 11.47 5.25 -9.04
C SER A 234 10.84 4.98 -7.67
N ALA A 235 9.65 5.52 -7.41
CA ALA A 235 8.96 5.33 -6.14
C ALA A 235 8.19 4.00 -6.10
N GLY A 236 8.13 3.38 -4.92
CA GLY A 236 7.28 2.22 -4.69
C GLY A 236 5.79 2.54 -4.88
N LEU A 237 5.01 1.50 -5.17
CA LEU A 237 3.59 1.55 -5.52
C LEU A 237 2.75 2.43 -4.58
N GLU A 238 2.95 2.31 -3.27
CA GLU A 238 2.20 3.10 -2.27
C GLU A 238 2.38 4.61 -2.48
N LYS A 239 3.62 5.06 -2.69
CA LYS A 239 3.94 6.47 -2.95
C LYS A 239 3.40 6.93 -4.29
N GLN A 240 3.51 6.09 -5.33
CA GLN A 240 2.95 6.40 -6.65
C GLN A 240 1.43 6.55 -6.57
N LEU A 241 0.74 5.60 -5.93
CA LEU A 241 -0.72 5.67 -5.79
C LEU A 241 -1.16 6.91 -5.01
N LEU A 242 -0.51 7.21 -3.89
CA LEU A 242 -0.79 8.42 -3.13
C LEU A 242 -0.52 9.70 -3.95
N ARG A 243 0.53 9.72 -4.78
CA ARG A 243 0.84 10.85 -5.66
C ARG A 243 -0.26 11.08 -6.70
N ILE A 244 -0.76 10.00 -7.31
CA ILE A 244 -1.88 10.04 -8.28
C ILE A 244 -3.16 10.52 -7.59
N LEU A 245 -3.50 9.96 -6.42
CA LEU A 245 -4.67 10.37 -5.65
C LEU A 245 -4.59 11.84 -5.22
N PHE A 246 -3.38 12.33 -4.93
CA PHE A 246 -3.15 13.73 -4.58
C PHE A 246 -3.38 14.67 -5.77
N SER A 247 -2.95 14.31 -6.99
CA SER A 247 -3.13 15.18 -8.17
C SER A 247 -4.59 15.28 -8.64
N MET A 248 -5.43 14.31 -8.31
CA MET A 248 -6.85 14.32 -8.66
C MET A 248 -7.65 15.48 -8.06
N ASN A 249 -8.68 15.96 -8.76
CA ASN A 249 -9.59 16.97 -8.18
C ASN A 249 -10.45 16.34 -7.07
N LEU A 250 -10.58 17.02 -5.92
CA LEU A 250 -11.42 16.56 -4.80
C LEU A 250 -12.88 16.29 -5.21
N LYS A 251 -13.40 17.02 -6.21
CA LYS A 251 -14.77 16.82 -6.72
C LYS A 251 -15.01 15.41 -7.24
N VAL A 252 -13.99 14.77 -7.83
CA VAL A 252 -14.11 13.39 -8.35
C VAL A 252 -14.40 12.41 -7.21
N PHE A 253 -13.74 12.57 -6.07
CA PHE A 253 -13.97 11.72 -4.90
C PHE A 253 -15.30 12.01 -4.19
N ARG A 254 -16.00 13.11 -4.51
CA ARG A 254 -17.37 13.33 -3.98
C ARG A 254 -18.42 12.51 -4.71
N GLU A 255 -18.11 12.04 -5.92
CA GLU A 255 -19.04 11.26 -6.76
C GLU A 255 -18.77 9.74 -6.68
N VAL A 256 -17.61 9.36 -6.16
CA VAL A 256 -17.18 7.96 -6.03
C VAL A 256 -16.76 7.68 -4.59
N GLU A 257 -17.57 6.88 -3.90
CA GLU A 257 -17.39 6.55 -2.49
C GLU A 257 -16.62 5.23 -2.28
N VAL A 258 -16.25 4.52 -3.35
CA VAL A 258 -15.62 3.20 -3.28
C VAL A 258 -14.40 3.13 -4.19
N PHE A 259 -13.30 2.60 -3.66
CA PHE A 259 -12.05 2.37 -4.37
C PHE A 259 -11.52 0.97 -4.09
N SER A 260 -10.94 0.30 -5.09
CA SER A 260 -10.21 -0.95 -4.90
C SER A 260 -8.87 -0.87 -5.60
N VAL A 261 -7.79 -1.03 -4.84
CA VAL A 261 -6.44 -1.02 -5.39
C VAL A 261 -6.23 -2.16 -6.38
N THR A 262 -6.75 -3.36 -6.08
CA THR A 262 -6.62 -4.53 -6.96
C THR A 262 -7.36 -4.28 -8.28
N ASP A 263 -8.63 -3.87 -8.23
CA ASP A 263 -9.41 -3.59 -9.44
C ASP A 263 -8.80 -2.42 -10.25
N PHE A 264 -8.21 -1.41 -9.57
CA PHE A 264 -7.52 -0.31 -10.25
C PHE A 264 -6.30 -0.83 -11.02
N LEU A 265 -5.39 -1.54 -10.35
CA LEU A 265 -4.17 -2.06 -10.95
C LEU A 265 -4.45 -3.02 -12.10
N GLU A 266 -5.42 -3.91 -11.93
CA GLU A 266 -5.84 -4.86 -12.98
C GLU A 266 -6.57 -4.19 -14.15
N SER A 267 -7.06 -2.95 -13.97
CA SER A 267 -7.71 -2.19 -15.04
C SER A 267 -6.73 -1.41 -15.93
N LEU A 268 -5.47 -1.27 -15.49
CA LEU A 268 -4.44 -0.55 -16.24
C LEU A 268 -4.08 -1.31 -17.51
N LYS A 269 -4.05 -0.60 -18.64
CA LYS A 269 -3.68 -1.16 -19.95
C LYS A 269 -2.28 -0.73 -20.40
N GLU A 270 -1.96 0.54 -20.15
CA GLU A 270 -0.70 1.17 -20.57
C GLU A 270 0.38 1.12 -19.47
N TRP A 271 0.03 0.60 -18.30
CA TRP A 271 0.89 0.50 -17.13
C TRP A 271 0.87 -0.92 -16.58
N THR A 272 2.01 -1.37 -16.07
CA THR A 272 2.18 -2.67 -15.44
C THR A 272 2.89 -2.53 -14.10
N VAL A 273 2.81 -3.56 -13.26
CA VAL A 273 3.45 -3.60 -11.94
C VAL A 273 4.69 -4.50 -12.00
N VAL A 274 5.84 -3.95 -11.62
CA VAL A 274 7.13 -4.65 -11.61
C VAL A 274 7.77 -4.60 -10.23
N GLY A 275 8.69 -5.52 -9.94
CA GLY A 275 9.50 -5.46 -8.73
C GLY A 275 10.43 -4.25 -8.72
N CYS A 276 10.62 -3.65 -7.55
CA CYS A 276 11.59 -2.56 -7.35
C CYS A 276 12.90 -3.12 -6.74
N GLU A 277 14.07 -2.60 -7.15
CA GLU A 277 15.36 -2.99 -6.57
C GLU A 277 15.44 -2.71 -5.07
N ALA A 278 14.77 -1.67 -4.60
CA ALA A 278 14.68 -1.31 -3.18
C ALA A 278 13.70 -2.21 -2.39
N GLY A 279 13.08 -3.19 -3.04
CA GLY A 279 12.06 -4.08 -2.47
C GLY A 279 10.63 -3.62 -2.77
N GLY A 280 9.69 -4.56 -2.76
CA GLY A 280 8.29 -4.32 -3.13
C GLY A 280 8.08 -4.18 -4.64
N VAL A 281 7.05 -3.41 -5.01
CA VAL A 281 6.65 -3.24 -6.40
C VAL A 281 6.42 -1.77 -6.74
N GLN A 282 6.44 -1.45 -8.03
CA GLN A 282 6.15 -0.13 -8.60
C GLN A 282 5.38 -0.26 -9.91
N MET A 283 4.61 0.75 -10.27
CA MET A 283 3.96 0.89 -11.58
C MET A 283 4.93 1.53 -12.57
N VAL A 284 5.03 0.95 -13.76
CA VAL A 284 5.80 1.49 -14.88
C VAL A 284 4.99 1.43 -16.17
N PRO A 285 5.18 2.35 -17.13
CA PRO A 285 4.58 2.25 -18.45
C PRO A 285 5.02 0.96 -19.16
N VAL A 286 4.12 0.33 -19.92
CA VAL A 286 4.40 -0.96 -20.60
C VAL A 286 5.61 -0.85 -21.56
N TRP A 287 5.76 0.27 -22.27
CA TRP A 287 6.90 0.48 -23.18
C TRP A 287 8.26 0.65 -22.44
N GLN A 288 8.26 1.07 -21.17
CA GLN A 288 9.49 1.08 -20.35
C GLN A 288 9.89 -0.33 -19.92
N MET A 289 8.93 -1.25 -19.80
CA MET A 289 9.22 -2.66 -19.56
C MET A 289 10.02 -3.26 -20.74
N GLU A 290 9.72 -2.85 -21.97
CA GLU A 290 10.40 -3.35 -23.18
C GLU A 290 11.84 -2.86 -23.35
N SER A 291 12.19 -1.74 -22.70
CA SER A 291 13.48 -1.05 -22.86
C SER A 291 14.39 -1.10 -21.61
N GLY A 292 13.85 -1.53 -20.47
CA GLY A 292 14.62 -1.68 -19.23
C GLY A 292 15.32 -3.05 -19.10
N PRO A 293 16.36 -3.17 -18.25
CA PRO A 293 16.97 -4.47 -17.92
C PRO A 293 16.01 -5.44 -17.21
N PHE A 294 14.79 -4.97 -16.88
CA PHE A 294 13.71 -5.73 -16.24
C PHE A 294 12.75 -6.40 -17.22
N VAL A 295 13.12 -6.55 -18.50
CA VAL A 295 12.56 -7.60 -19.36
C VAL A 295 12.90 -8.96 -18.74
N ARG A 296 12.08 -9.41 -17.79
CA ARG A 296 11.78 -10.83 -17.64
C ARG A 296 10.42 -11.09 -18.26
N ALA A 297 10.28 -10.72 -19.54
CA ALA A 297 9.59 -11.63 -20.43
C ALA A 297 10.51 -12.84 -20.53
N ASP A 298 10.07 -14.01 -20.06
CA ASP A 298 10.68 -15.27 -20.45
C ASP A 298 10.65 -15.33 -21.98
N ALA A 299 11.71 -14.86 -22.62
CA ALA A 299 12.08 -15.36 -23.93
C ALA A 299 12.21 -16.86 -23.69
N ASN A 300 11.30 -17.66 -24.27
CA ASN A 300 11.27 -19.13 -24.20
C ASN A 300 12.71 -19.67 -24.20
N ARG A 301 13.30 -19.81 -23.01
CA ARG A 301 14.60 -20.43 -22.85
C ARG A 301 14.28 -21.90 -22.98
N VAL A 302 14.67 -22.48 -24.09
CA VAL A 302 14.78 -23.94 -24.18
C VAL A 302 15.73 -24.34 -23.05
N VAL A 303 15.16 -24.90 -21.99
CA VAL A 303 15.89 -25.38 -20.80
C VAL A 303 16.98 -26.31 -21.30
N LYS A 304 18.24 -25.96 -21.05
CA LYS A 304 19.40 -26.78 -21.44
C LYS A 304 19.79 -27.77 -20.35
N GLY A 305 19.35 -27.55 -19.11
CA GLY A 305 19.60 -28.45 -17.99
C GLY A 305 18.90 -29.81 -18.12
N GLU A 306 19.67 -30.89 -17.97
CA GLU A 306 19.12 -32.23 -17.76
C GLU A 306 18.28 -32.25 -16.47
N LEU A 307 17.00 -32.60 -16.61
CA LEU A 307 16.06 -32.77 -15.50
C LEU A 307 16.55 -33.91 -14.59
N GLY A 308 17.08 -33.57 -13.42
CA GLY A 308 17.54 -34.56 -12.44
C GLY A 308 18.34 -34.01 -11.25
N SER A 309 18.71 -32.72 -11.25
CA SER A 309 19.42 -32.10 -10.12
C SER A 309 19.08 -30.62 -9.97
N LEU A 310 18.55 -30.24 -8.80
CA LEU A 310 18.21 -28.86 -8.43
C LEU A 310 19.41 -27.90 -8.58
N ASN A 311 20.63 -28.34 -8.24
CA ASN A 311 21.83 -27.50 -8.40
C ASN A 311 22.15 -27.17 -9.85
N LYS A 312 21.82 -28.05 -10.81
CA LYS A 312 22.00 -27.77 -12.24
C LYS A 312 20.90 -26.85 -12.77
N ILE A 313 19.70 -26.92 -12.19
CA ILE A 313 18.57 -26.04 -12.53
C ILE A 313 18.80 -24.60 -12.03
N PHE A 314 19.46 -24.41 -10.89
CA PHE A 314 19.76 -23.07 -10.34
C PHE A 314 20.96 -22.36 -11.00
N GLN A 315 21.73 -23.04 -11.83
CA GLN A 315 22.87 -22.47 -12.56
C GLN A 315 22.50 -22.02 -13.99
N ASP A 316 21.30 -22.36 -14.48
CA ASP A 316 20.72 -21.90 -15.75
C ASP A 316 19.94 -20.57 -15.58
#